data_AF-A0ABD2L8F7-F1
#
_entry.id   AF-A0ABD2L8F7-F1
#
_cell.length_a   1.000
_cell.length_b   1.000
_cell.length_c   1.000
_cell.angle_alpha   90.00
_cell.angle_beta   90.00
_cell.angle_gamma   90.00
#
_symmetry.space_group_name_H-M   'P 1'
#
loop_
_entity.id
_entity.type
_entity.pdbx_description
1 polymer ?
#
loop_
_entity_poly.entity_id
_entity_poly.type
_entity_poly.pdbx_seq_one_letter_code
_entity_poly.pdbx_strand_id
1 'polypeptide(L)'
;MPSFLPMLFLLLSVQLLSFLPFSFSASLSVAPAYSTKQTCLSESSASDSISAQLNKPITGGQFTFYGVGGQGACGLDIDTPTKSAAGSGTLFNSNAAWVESCLPDARYLLNDLVCINRCVKIEYKGNTLTVPINNKCSECAKDHVDLSEEAFNWLEPGGGSDRTLATPVNTTEEKRTFFKNISPGVNILKFGKKDSFSCFSIVKEISNCGQIPNC
;
A
#
# COMPACT_ATOMS: atom_id res chain seq x y z
N MET A 1 71.98 15.42 30.40
CA MET A 1 71.07 14.80 31.39
C MET A 1 70.13 15.89 31.90
N PRO A 2 68.79 15.76 31.81
CA PRO A 2 67.99 14.85 30.95
C PRO A 2 68.21 15.22 29.45
N SER A 3 67.30 15.18 28.45
CA SER A 3 65.88 14.80 28.23
C SER A 3 65.75 14.33 26.74
N PHE A 4 64.65 13.85 26.12
CA PHE A 4 63.19 13.86 26.31
C PHE A 4 62.49 15.22 26.02
N LEU A 5 61.29 15.33 25.44
CA LEU A 5 60.34 14.34 24.87
C LEU A 5 59.71 14.94 23.57
N PRO A 6 59.40 14.18 22.51
CA PRO A 6 58.76 14.72 21.30
C PRO A 6 57.25 14.93 21.48
N MET A 7 56.74 16.10 21.07
CA MET A 7 55.32 16.47 21.18
C MET A 7 54.50 16.00 19.96
N LEU A 8 54.37 14.68 19.78
CA LEU A 8 53.60 14.07 18.69
C LEU A 8 52.32 13.38 19.19
N PHE A 9 51.29 14.18 19.50
CA PHE A 9 49.92 13.72 19.70
C PHE A 9 48.94 14.69 19.05
N LEU A 10 48.92 14.71 17.71
CA LEU A 10 47.84 15.33 16.97
C LEU A 10 46.58 14.48 17.17
N LEU A 11 45.51 15.04 17.74
CA LEU A 11 44.34 14.25 18.14
C LEU A 11 43.65 13.64 16.92
N LEU A 12 43.78 12.32 16.77
CA LEU A 12 43.08 11.52 15.78
C LEU A 12 41.60 11.36 16.18
N SER A 13 40.87 12.48 16.14
CA SER A 13 39.44 12.58 16.42
C SER A 13 38.62 12.03 15.25
N VAL A 14 38.76 10.72 15.01
CA VAL A 14 37.89 9.96 14.11
C VAL A 14 36.48 10.06 14.67
N GLN A 15 35.67 10.96 14.12
CA GLN A 15 34.28 11.09 14.51
C GLN A 15 33.57 9.81 14.10
N LEU A 16 33.26 8.97 15.08
CA LEU A 16 32.53 7.73 14.92
C LEU A 16 31.04 8.03 14.69
N LEU A 17 30.72 8.71 13.57
CA LEU A 17 29.35 8.93 13.14
C LEU A 17 28.69 7.56 13.02
N SER A 18 27.76 7.33 13.94
CA SER A 18 27.05 6.07 14.03
C SER A 18 26.17 5.95 12.80
N PHE A 19 26.45 4.97 11.93
CA PHE A 19 25.57 4.59 10.83
C PHE A 19 24.29 3.97 11.39
N LEU A 20 23.41 4.82 11.95
CA LEU A 20 22.04 4.46 12.24
C LEU A 20 21.37 4.08 10.90
N PRO A 21 20.78 2.88 10.79
CA PRO A 21 20.11 2.49 9.55
C PRO A 21 18.87 3.35 9.37
N PHE A 22 18.99 4.39 8.55
CA PHE A 22 17.89 5.28 8.20
C PHE A 22 16.86 4.48 7.40
N SER A 23 15.81 4.00 8.07
CA SER A 23 14.70 3.28 7.45
C SER A 23 13.83 4.25 6.69
N PHE A 24 14.16 4.49 5.42
CA PHE A 24 13.38 5.34 4.52
C PHE A 24 11.99 4.77 4.33
N SER A 25 11.01 5.38 4.99
CA SER A 25 9.58 5.14 4.78
C SER A 25 9.15 5.90 3.52
N ALA A 26 8.78 5.19 2.45
CA ALA A 26 8.32 5.82 1.22
C ALA A 26 6.80 6.09 1.29
N SER A 27 6.34 7.22 0.77
CA SER A 27 4.92 7.53 0.61
C SER A 27 4.62 7.84 -0.85
N LEU A 28 3.59 7.21 -1.41
CA LEU A 28 3.07 7.48 -2.75
C LEU A 28 1.56 7.67 -2.68
N SER A 29 1.07 8.78 -3.21
CA SER A 29 -0.35 9.03 -3.42
C SER A 29 -0.64 9.26 -4.89
N VAL A 30 -1.68 8.60 -5.39
CA VAL A 30 -2.10 8.61 -6.79
C VAL A 30 -3.51 9.17 -6.87
N ALA A 31 -3.69 10.23 -7.66
CA ALA A 31 -5.01 10.83 -7.87
C ALA A 31 -5.87 9.97 -8.83
N PRO A 32 -7.22 10.01 -8.70
CA PRO A 32 -8.12 9.51 -9.74
C PRO A 32 -7.80 10.11 -11.11
N ALA A 33 -7.87 9.31 -12.18
CA ALA A 33 -7.61 9.78 -13.55
C ALA A 33 -8.64 10.80 -14.05
N TYR A 34 -9.84 10.82 -13.45
CA TYR A 34 -10.93 11.73 -13.79
C TYR A 34 -11.54 12.33 -12.52
N SER A 35 -11.79 13.64 -12.55
CA SER A 35 -12.53 14.34 -11.50
C SER A 35 -14.05 14.08 -11.58
N THR A 36 -14.77 14.38 -10.49
CA THR A 36 -16.25 14.41 -10.46
C THR A 36 -16.84 15.31 -11.55
N LYS A 37 -16.17 16.44 -11.87
CA LYS A 37 -16.59 17.34 -12.95
C LYS A 37 -16.46 16.71 -14.35
N GLN A 38 -15.46 15.86 -14.57
CA GLN A 38 -15.26 15.16 -15.86
C GLN A 38 -16.19 13.95 -16.00
N THR A 39 -16.47 13.24 -14.90
CA THR A 39 -17.39 12.09 -14.89
C THR A 39 -18.86 12.49 -14.82
N CYS A 40 -19.16 13.72 -14.35
CA CYS A 40 -20.49 14.18 -13.95
C CYS A 40 -21.17 13.36 -12.82
N LEU A 41 -20.38 12.55 -12.10
CA LEU A 41 -20.84 11.87 -10.88
C LEU A 41 -20.77 12.82 -9.67
N SER A 42 -21.76 12.73 -8.79
CA SER A 42 -21.82 13.49 -7.54
C SER A 42 -22.08 12.57 -6.35
N GLU A 43 -21.34 12.77 -5.26
CA GLU A 43 -21.51 12.02 -4.01
C GLU A 43 -22.92 12.19 -3.43
N SER A 44 -23.57 13.33 -3.67
CA SER A 44 -24.94 13.63 -3.19
C SER A 44 -26.05 12.87 -3.92
N SER A 45 -25.76 12.25 -5.06
CA SER A 45 -26.70 11.46 -5.86
C SER A 45 -26.30 9.98 -5.98
N ALA A 46 -25.21 9.59 -5.33
CA ALA A 46 -24.63 8.26 -5.44
C ALA A 46 -25.36 7.23 -4.56
N SER A 47 -25.35 5.98 -5.01
CA SER A 47 -25.75 4.85 -4.14
C SER A 47 -24.65 4.56 -3.14
N ASP A 48 -24.98 4.48 -1.84
CA ASP A 48 -23.99 4.26 -0.78
C ASP A 48 -24.02 2.82 -0.28
N SER A 49 -22.83 2.22 -0.10
CA SER A 49 -22.59 1.05 0.75
C SER A 49 -21.21 1.10 1.42
N ILE A 50 -20.54 2.26 1.36
CA ILE A 50 -19.14 2.44 1.77
C ILE A 50 -18.97 3.41 2.93
N SER A 51 -19.90 4.33 3.20
CA SER A 51 -19.79 5.28 4.35
C SER A 51 -19.62 4.58 5.70
N ALA A 52 -20.14 3.36 5.84
CA ALA A 52 -19.94 2.53 7.03
C ALA A 52 -18.46 2.12 7.26
N GLN A 53 -17.59 2.22 6.25
CA GLN A 53 -16.17 1.86 6.26
C GLN A 53 -15.23 3.07 6.06
N LEU A 54 -15.75 4.25 5.69
CA LEU A 54 -14.91 5.44 5.47
C LEU A 54 -14.20 5.88 6.75
N ASN A 55 -12.93 6.25 6.60
CA ASN A 55 -12.01 6.71 7.65
C ASN A 55 -11.89 5.71 8.83
N LYS A 56 -12.05 4.41 8.56
CA LYS A 56 -11.90 3.33 9.54
C LYS A 56 -10.74 2.40 9.15
N PRO A 57 -9.58 2.54 9.81
CA PRO A 57 -8.46 1.62 9.66
C PRO A 57 -8.84 0.17 10.01
N ILE A 58 -8.52 -0.76 9.13
CA ILE A 58 -8.55 -2.21 9.37
C ILE A 58 -7.09 -2.66 9.52
N THR A 59 -6.73 -3.16 10.70
CA THR A 59 -5.39 -3.69 10.99
C THR A 59 -5.29 -5.18 10.69
N GLY A 60 -4.24 -5.58 9.97
CA GLY A 60 -4.01 -6.98 9.61
C GLY A 60 -4.82 -7.43 8.39
N GLY A 61 -5.21 -6.47 7.53
CA GLY A 61 -5.79 -6.77 6.22
C GLY A 61 -4.80 -7.44 5.26
N GLN A 62 -5.21 -7.63 4.01
CA GLN A 62 -4.44 -8.37 3.01
C GLN A 62 -4.46 -7.64 1.66
N PHE A 63 -3.44 -7.85 0.82
CA PHE A 63 -3.53 -7.42 -0.58
C PHE A 63 -2.98 -8.44 -1.57
N THR A 64 -3.52 -8.41 -2.80
CA THR A 64 -3.12 -9.19 -3.98
C THR A 64 -2.99 -8.25 -5.19
N PHE A 65 -2.86 -8.80 -6.39
CA PHE A 65 -3.00 -8.02 -7.62
C PHE A 65 -3.89 -8.69 -8.68
N TYR A 66 -4.61 -7.86 -9.44
CA TYR A 66 -5.26 -8.24 -10.69
C TYR A 66 -4.33 -8.00 -11.89
N GLY A 67 -4.60 -8.75 -12.97
CA GLY A 67 -3.89 -8.58 -14.25
C GLY A 67 -4.46 -7.43 -15.09
N VAL A 68 -3.62 -6.88 -15.95
CA VAL A 68 -3.91 -5.69 -16.78
C VAL A 68 -5.02 -5.90 -17.82
N GLY A 69 -5.65 -4.79 -18.22
CA GLY A 69 -6.55 -4.68 -19.37
C GLY A 69 -8.04 -4.82 -19.06
N GLY A 70 -8.83 -3.87 -19.57
CA GLY A 70 -10.29 -3.92 -19.57
C GLY A 70 -10.97 -2.86 -18.68
N GLN A 71 -12.30 -2.88 -18.68
CA GLN A 71 -13.13 -1.94 -17.93
C GLN A 71 -13.44 -2.48 -16.54
N GLY A 72 -13.15 -1.69 -15.51
CA GLY A 72 -13.44 -2.01 -14.12
C GLY A 72 -14.91 -1.77 -13.75
N ALA A 73 -15.30 -2.27 -12.57
CA ALA A 73 -16.69 -2.17 -12.09
C ALA A 73 -17.24 -0.74 -11.96
N CYS A 74 -16.41 0.30 -11.98
CA CYS A 74 -16.83 1.70 -11.99
C CYS A 74 -17.08 2.29 -13.40
N GLY A 75 -16.80 1.53 -14.47
CA GLY A 75 -16.86 1.99 -15.87
C GLY A 75 -15.57 2.62 -16.40
N LEU A 76 -14.55 2.77 -15.55
CA LEU A 76 -13.22 3.26 -15.90
C LEU A 76 -12.30 2.10 -16.27
N ASP A 77 -11.30 2.35 -17.11
CA ASP A 77 -10.32 1.32 -17.51
C ASP A 77 -9.41 0.99 -16.31
N ILE A 78 -9.18 -0.29 -16.01
CA ILE A 78 -8.58 -0.72 -14.73
C ILE A 78 -7.15 -0.19 -14.52
N ASP A 79 -6.40 -0.05 -15.60
CA ASP A 79 -5.04 0.50 -15.64
C ASP A 79 -5.00 2.04 -15.75
N THR A 80 -6.16 2.70 -15.56
CA THR A 80 -6.31 4.17 -15.61
C THR A 80 -6.90 4.68 -14.29
N PRO A 81 -6.09 5.27 -13.39
CA PRO A 81 -4.63 5.44 -13.49
C PRO A 81 -3.89 4.11 -13.29
N THR A 82 -2.63 4.07 -13.74
CA THR A 82 -1.76 2.87 -13.74
C THR A 82 -1.61 2.21 -12.37
N LYS A 83 -1.74 2.99 -11.28
CA LYS A 83 -1.70 2.54 -9.89
C LYS A 83 -3.06 2.77 -9.26
N SER A 84 -3.80 1.69 -9.07
CA SER A 84 -5.24 1.67 -8.78
C SER A 84 -5.59 0.45 -7.91
N ALA A 85 -6.84 0.37 -7.45
CA ALA A 85 -7.32 -0.70 -6.60
C ALA A 85 -8.74 -1.19 -6.94
N ALA A 86 -8.98 -2.46 -6.69
CA ALA A 86 -10.28 -3.07 -6.62
C ALA A 86 -10.74 -3.20 -5.15
N GLY A 87 -11.92 -2.66 -4.85
CA GLY A 87 -12.56 -2.81 -3.54
C GLY A 87 -13.28 -4.15 -3.39
N SER A 88 -13.50 -4.58 -2.15
CA SER A 88 -14.40 -5.71 -1.85
C SER A 88 -15.79 -5.45 -2.42
N GLY A 89 -16.39 -6.46 -3.06
CA GLY A 89 -17.74 -6.39 -3.60
C GLY A 89 -18.82 -6.05 -2.56
N THR A 90 -18.53 -6.24 -1.27
CA THR A 90 -19.42 -5.85 -0.15
C THR A 90 -19.36 -4.36 0.23
N LEU A 91 -18.58 -3.56 -0.50
CA LEU A 91 -18.52 -2.10 -0.41
C LEU A 91 -19.26 -1.41 -1.58
N PHE A 92 -19.59 -2.16 -2.63
CA PHE A 92 -20.42 -1.72 -3.76
C PHE A 92 -21.90 -1.95 -3.44
N ASN A 93 -22.74 -0.99 -3.76
CA ASN A 93 -24.19 -1.10 -3.64
C ASN A 93 -24.76 -1.88 -4.83
N SER A 94 -25.46 -3.00 -4.58
CA SER A 94 -26.05 -3.84 -5.63
C SER A 94 -27.10 -3.13 -6.50
N ASN A 95 -27.62 -1.99 -6.03
CA ASN A 95 -28.67 -1.22 -6.66
C ASN A 95 -28.13 0.06 -7.33
N ALA A 96 -26.80 0.24 -7.39
CA ALA A 96 -26.19 1.39 -8.03
C ALA A 96 -26.53 1.46 -9.53
N ALA A 97 -27.01 2.62 -9.98
CA ALA A 97 -27.37 2.86 -11.37
C ALA A 97 -26.13 3.12 -12.23
N TRP A 98 -26.13 2.61 -13.45
CA TRP A 98 -25.22 3.06 -14.51
C TRP A 98 -25.77 4.35 -15.12
N VAL A 99 -24.93 5.36 -15.24
CA VAL A 99 -25.29 6.68 -15.81
C VAL A 99 -24.30 7.09 -16.90
N GLU A 100 -24.79 7.80 -17.91
CA GLU A 100 -23.95 8.43 -18.93
C GLU A 100 -23.02 9.47 -18.29
N SER A 101 -21.75 9.50 -18.71
CA SER A 101 -20.75 10.41 -18.13
C SER A 101 -20.41 11.57 -19.06
N CYS A 102 -19.88 12.66 -18.48
CA CYS A 102 -19.37 13.81 -19.23
C CYS A 102 -17.95 13.59 -19.81
N LEU A 103 -17.51 12.34 -19.95
CA LEU A 103 -16.26 12.00 -20.63
C LEU A 103 -16.42 12.13 -22.16
N PRO A 104 -15.36 12.43 -22.94
CA PRO A 104 -15.47 12.66 -24.39
C PRO A 104 -15.97 11.47 -25.21
N ASP A 105 -15.96 10.25 -24.64
CA ASP A 105 -16.47 9.02 -25.24
C ASP A 105 -17.90 8.66 -24.78
N ALA A 106 -18.52 9.49 -23.94
CA ALA A 106 -19.85 9.29 -23.35
C ALA A 106 -20.06 7.92 -22.68
N ARG A 107 -18.98 7.29 -22.19
CA ARG A 107 -19.09 5.96 -21.55
C ARG A 107 -19.96 6.00 -20.31
N TYR A 108 -20.64 4.90 -20.02
CA TYR A 108 -21.43 4.75 -18.81
C TYR A 108 -20.53 4.45 -17.61
N LEU A 109 -20.80 5.09 -16.48
CA LEU A 109 -20.10 4.91 -15.21
C LEU A 109 -21.08 4.49 -14.11
N LEU A 110 -20.58 3.79 -13.09
CA LEU A 110 -21.42 3.36 -11.97
C LEU A 110 -21.57 4.51 -10.96
N ASN A 111 -22.82 4.96 -10.73
CA ASN A 111 -23.17 5.99 -9.76
C ASN A 111 -23.24 5.40 -8.33
N ASP A 112 -22.11 4.87 -7.89
CA ASP A 112 -21.86 4.30 -6.56
C ASP A 112 -20.79 5.15 -5.84
N LEU A 113 -20.98 5.38 -4.54
CA LEU A 113 -20.09 6.19 -3.74
C LEU A 113 -18.67 5.59 -3.65
N VAL A 114 -18.49 4.28 -3.83
CA VAL A 114 -17.16 3.65 -3.96
C VAL A 114 -16.39 4.09 -5.21
N CYS A 115 -17.11 4.42 -6.29
CA CYS A 115 -16.54 4.80 -7.58
C CYS A 115 -16.26 6.31 -7.70
N ILE A 116 -16.62 7.10 -6.69
CA ILE A 116 -16.55 8.56 -6.72
C ILE A 116 -15.48 9.02 -5.74
N ASN A 117 -14.29 9.35 -6.26
CA ASN A 117 -13.21 10.01 -5.50
C ASN A 117 -12.74 9.25 -4.22
N ARG A 118 -12.98 7.94 -4.13
CA ARG A 118 -12.52 7.11 -3.02
C ARG A 118 -11.16 6.49 -3.32
N CYS A 119 -10.26 6.60 -2.35
CA CYS A 119 -8.95 5.98 -2.37
C CYS A 119 -8.84 5.00 -1.21
N VAL A 120 -8.00 3.99 -1.38
CA VAL A 120 -7.53 3.12 -0.30
C VAL A 120 -6.09 3.49 0.07
N LYS A 121 -5.87 3.74 1.37
CA LYS A 121 -4.56 3.83 2.00
C LYS A 121 -4.14 2.43 2.44
N ILE A 122 -2.91 2.03 2.13
CA ILE A 122 -2.28 0.79 2.58
C ILE A 122 -0.93 1.15 3.19
N GLU A 123 -0.76 0.85 4.48
CA GLU A 123 0.55 0.90 5.15
C GLU A 123 1.14 -0.51 5.20
N TYR A 124 2.36 -0.69 4.69
CA TYR A 124 3.01 -2.01 4.59
C TYR A 124 4.53 -1.88 4.49
N LYS A 125 5.27 -2.70 5.26
CA LYS A 125 6.75 -2.68 5.36
C LYS A 125 7.38 -1.29 5.67
N GLY A 126 6.60 -0.37 6.24
CA GLY A 126 7.01 1.02 6.49
C GLY A 126 6.76 1.98 5.32
N ASN A 127 6.20 1.49 4.20
CA ASN A 127 5.75 2.31 3.08
C ASN A 127 4.25 2.59 3.19
N THR A 128 3.81 3.71 2.63
CA THR A 128 2.39 4.11 2.54
C THR A 128 2.01 4.30 1.07
N LEU A 129 1.07 3.48 0.58
CA LEU A 129 0.45 3.66 -0.74
C LEU A 129 -0.96 4.23 -0.57
N THR A 130 -1.31 5.23 -1.36
CA THR A 130 -2.69 5.71 -1.55
C THR A 130 -3.04 5.64 -3.02
N VAL A 131 -4.07 4.85 -3.38
CA VAL A 131 -4.52 4.65 -4.77
C VAL A 131 -6.04 4.69 -4.88
N PRO A 132 -6.60 5.15 -6.02
CA PRO A 132 -8.04 5.26 -6.22
C PRO A 132 -8.68 3.88 -6.45
N ILE A 133 -9.91 3.73 -5.98
CA ILE A 133 -10.73 2.55 -6.27
C ILE A 133 -11.45 2.78 -7.60
N ASN A 134 -11.15 1.96 -8.62
CA ASN A 134 -11.80 1.98 -9.93
C ASN A 134 -12.44 0.63 -10.31
N ASN A 135 -12.23 -0.42 -9.51
CA ASN A 135 -12.66 -1.78 -9.80
C ASN A 135 -13.25 -2.51 -8.57
N LYS A 136 -13.78 -3.72 -8.78
CA LYS A 136 -14.40 -4.56 -7.74
C LYS A 136 -13.81 -5.98 -7.78
N CYS A 137 -13.20 -6.39 -6.68
CA CYS A 137 -12.94 -7.80 -6.39
C CYS A 137 -14.18 -8.34 -5.67
N SER A 138 -14.95 -9.20 -6.33
CA SER A 138 -16.29 -9.61 -5.87
C SER A 138 -16.23 -10.66 -4.76
N GLU A 139 -15.14 -11.42 -4.74
CA GLU A 139 -14.77 -12.47 -3.81
C GLU A 139 -13.99 -11.94 -2.57
N CYS A 140 -13.36 -10.76 -2.69
CA CYS A 140 -12.53 -10.20 -1.61
C CYS A 140 -13.36 -9.85 -0.37
N ALA A 141 -12.87 -10.23 0.81
CA ALA A 141 -13.38 -9.78 2.10
C ALA A 141 -13.10 -8.27 2.34
N LYS A 142 -13.76 -7.64 3.32
CA LYS A 142 -13.68 -6.18 3.54
C LYS A 142 -12.26 -5.69 3.89
N ASP A 143 -11.46 -6.53 4.49
CA ASP A 143 -10.05 -6.33 4.87
C ASP A 143 -9.06 -6.57 3.71
N HIS A 144 -9.50 -7.16 2.60
CA HIS A 144 -8.69 -7.48 1.43
C HIS A 144 -8.80 -6.38 0.35
N VAL A 145 -7.69 -6.05 -0.32
CA VAL A 145 -7.61 -5.19 -1.51
C VAL A 145 -6.96 -5.96 -2.65
N ASP A 146 -7.47 -5.85 -3.86
CA ASP A 146 -6.77 -6.35 -5.05
C ASP A 146 -6.22 -5.15 -5.83
N LEU A 147 -4.90 -5.02 -5.92
CA LEU A 147 -4.23 -3.87 -6.52
C LEU A 147 -4.02 -4.05 -8.03
N SER A 148 -3.78 -2.97 -8.78
CA SER A 148 -3.11 -3.14 -10.08
C SER A 148 -1.69 -3.70 -9.85
N GLU A 149 -1.19 -4.51 -10.78
CA GLU A 149 0.17 -5.07 -10.73
C GLU A 149 1.24 -3.99 -10.47
N GLU A 150 1.09 -2.82 -11.11
CA GLU A 150 1.94 -1.65 -10.92
C GLU A 150 1.83 -0.99 -9.53
N ALA A 151 0.70 -1.11 -8.84
CA ALA A 151 0.53 -0.67 -7.45
C ALA A 151 1.11 -1.69 -6.46
N PHE A 152 0.91 -2.99 -6.73
CA PHE A 152 1.49 -4.09 -5.96
C PHE A 152 3.02 -4.08 -6.00
N ASN A 153 3.62 -3.97 -7.18
CA ASN A 153 5.08 -3.94 -7.38
C ASN A 153 5.77 -2.72 -6.73
N TRP A 154 5.01 -1.68 -6.34
CA TRP A 154 5.54 -0.57 -5.55
C TRP A 154 5.60 -0.89 -4.04
N LEU A 155 4.64 -1.65 -3.51
CA LEU A 155 4.62 -2.09 -2.11
C LEU A 155 5.51 -3.32 -1.85
N GLU A 156 5.58 -4.25 -2.80
CA GLU A 156 6.41 -5.45 -2.75
C GLU A 156 7.29 -5.60 -4.01
N PRO A 157 8.37 -4.79 -4.14
CA PRO A 157 9.29 -4.90 -5.26
C PRO A 157 9.98 -6.28 -5.27
N GLY A 158 9.57 -7.15 -6.19
CA GLY A 158 10.03 -8.54 -6.28
C GLY A 158 9.05 -9.59 -5.72
N GLY A 159 7.81 -9.23 -5.38
CA GLY A 159 6.77 -10.15 -4.88
C GLY A 159 6.37 -11.30 -5.83
N GLY A 160 6.79 -11.23 -7.10
CA GLY A 160 6.68 -12.31 -8.07
C GLY A 160 5.51 -12.20 -9.04
N SER A 161 5.60 -12.90 -10.17
CA SER A 161 4.60 -12.93 -11.24
C SER A 161 3.44 -13.90 -10.97
N ASP A 162 3.19 -14.23 -9.70
CA ASP A 162 2.14 -15.13 -9.24
C ASP A 162 1.29 -14.40 -8.19
N ARG A 163 -0.03 -14.61 -8.19
CA ARG A 163 -1.01 -13.79 -7.43
C ARG A 163 -1.06 -14.15 -5.94
N THR A 164 0.11 -14.21 -5.34
CA THR A 164 0.32 -14.62 -3.95
C THR A 164 -0.20 -13.53 -3.01
N LEU A 165 -0.95 -13.94 -1.99
CA LEU A 165 -1.46 -13.03 -0.95
C LEU A 165 -0.31 -12.40 -0.17
N ALA A 166 -0.19 -11.07 -0.23
CA ALA A 166 0.61 -10.30 0.70
C ALA A 166 -0.12 -10.26 2.05
N THR A 167 0.09 -11.31 2.85
CA THR A 167 -0.39 -11.41 4.23
C THR A 167 0.55 -10.69 5.20
N PRO A 168 0.05 -10.13 6.31
CA PRO A 168 0.91 -9.61 7.37
C PRO A 168 1.80 -10.74 7.94
N VAL A 169 3.12 -10.56 7.92
CA VAL A 169 4.08 -11.61 8.30
C VAL A 169 3.94 -11.95 9.78
N ASN A 170 3.32 -13.09 10.09
CA ASN A 170 3.23 -13.59 11.46
C ASN A 170 4.59 -14.15 11.90
N THR A 171 5.40 -13.28 12.52
CA THR A 171 6.83 -13.47 12.86
C THR A 171 7.18 -14.64 13.81
N THR A 172 6.19 -15.49 14.12
CA THR A 172 6.31 -16.69 14.96
C THR A 172 6.77 -17.92 14.15
N GLU A 173 6.28 -18.08 12.90
CA GLU A 173 6.44 -19.35 12.17
C GLU A 173 7.63 -19.36 11.20
N GLU A 174 7.90 -18.27 10.49
CA GLU A 174 9.01 -18.19 9.54
C GLU A 174 10.40 -18.36 10.21
N LYS A 175 10.51 -17.98 11.50
CA LYS A 175 11.66 -18.29 12.37
C LYS A 175 11.97 -19.78 12.52
N ARG A 176 11.06 -20.69 12.14
CA ARG A 176 11.28 -22.14 12.12
C ARG A 176 11.72 -22.66 10.75
N THR A 177 11.47 -21.91 9.67
CA THR A 177 11.79 -22.31 8.30
C THR A 177 13.16 -21.78 7.87
N PHE A 178 13.47 -20.50 8.14
CA PHE A 178 14.74 -19.88 7.76
C PHE A 178 15.97 -20.60 8.38
N PHE A 179 15.85 -21.10 9.60
CA PHE A 179 16.93 -21.80 10.31
C PHE A 179 17.15 -23.26 9.87
N LYS A 180 16.29 -23.83 9.01
CA LYS A 180 16.46 -25.23 8.53
C LYS A 180 17.33 -25.38 7.30
N ASN A 181 17.54 -24.31 6.53
CA ASN A 181 18.23 -24.36 5.23
C ASN A 181 19.67 -23.81 5.28
N ILE A 182 20.24 -23.60 6.47
CA ILE A 182 21.63 -23.15 6.64
C ILE A 182 22.55 -24.38 6.70
N SER A 183 23.37 -24.57 5.65
CA SER A 183 24.39 -25.63 5.61
C SER A 183 25.38 -25.52 6.78
N PRO A 184 25.83 -26.64 7.36
CA PRO A 184 26.77 -26.63 8.49
C PRO A 184 28.14 -26.11 8.03
N GLY A 185 28.48 -24.88 8.43
CA GLY A 185 29.78 -24.27 8.12
C GLY A 185 29.85 -22.74 8.23
N VAL A 186 28.71 -22.04 8.16
CA VAL A 186 28.68 -20.57 8.28
C VAL A 186 28.84 -20.14 9.74
N ASN A 187 29.90 -19.38 10.04
CA ASN A 187 30.09 -18.78 11.37
C ASN A 187 29.02 -17.71 11.64
N ILE A 188 28.15 -17.97 12.60
CA ILE A 188 27.06 -17.06 12.96
C ILE A 188 27.61 -15.85 13.72
N LEU A 189 27.61 -14.68 13.07
CA LEU A 189 27.69 -13.40 13.76
C LEU A 189 26.48 -13.28 14.69
N LYS A 190 26.73 -13.30 16.01
CA LYS A 190 25.69 -13.11 17.04
C LYS A 190 25.25 -11.65 17.06
N PHE A 191 24.34 -11.28 16.16
CA PHE A 191 23.59 -10.03 16.29
C PHE A 191 22.82 -10.03 17.62
N GLY A 192 23.00 -8.95 18.39
CA GLY A 192 22.55 -8.90 19.77
C GLY A 192 21.02 -8.83 19.90
N LYS A 193 20.50 -9.29 21.05
CA LYS A 193 19.14 -8.94 21.48
C LYS A 193 19.08 -7.42 21.68
N LYS A 194 18.37 -6.70 20.80
CA LYS A 194 17.33 -5.71 21.15
C LYS A 194 16.75 -5.01 19.92
N ASP A 195 15.62 -4.36 20.17
CA ASP A 195 14.97 -3.30 19.38
C ASP A 195 14.32 -3.67 18.03
N SER A 196 13.44 -2.77 17.58
CA SER A 196 12.51 -2.90 16.43
C SER A 196 11.51 -4.08 16.48
N PHE A 197 10.44 -3.89 17.27
CA PHE A 197 9.14 -4.51 16.93
C PHE A 197 8.59 -3.80 15.69
N SER A 198 8.96 -4.27 14.49
CA SER A 198 8.32 -3.81 13.26
C SER A 198 6.87 -4.30 13.24
N CYS A 199 5.92 -3.38 13.37
CA CYS A 199 4.50 -3.66 13.27
C CYS A 199 4.14 -3.93 11.80
N PHE A 200 4.28 -5.18 11.36
CA PHE A 200 3.76 -5.68 10.07
C PHE A 200 2.22 -5.78 10.07
N SER A 201 1.54 -4.71 10.48
CA SER A 201 0.11 -4.54 10.29
C SER A 201 -0.11 -3.93 8.92
N ILE A 202 -0.76 -4.64 8.01
CA ILE A 202 -1.41 -3.99 6.87
C ILE A 202 -2.53 -3.13 7.45
N VAL A 203 -2.35 -1.81 7.43
CA VAL A 203 -3.38 -0.84 7.82
C VAL A 203 -4.09 -0.40 6.56
N LYS A 204 -5.32 -0.86 6.39
CA LYS A 204 -6.21 -0.49 5.27
C LYS A 204 -7.20 0.57 5.72
N GLU A 205 -7.19 1.74 5.12
CA GLU A 205 -8.21 2.78 5.32
C GLU A 205 -8.81 3.17 3.98
N ILE A 206 -10.12 3.47 3.92
CA ILE A 206 -10.76 4.01 2.72
C ILE A 206 -11.27 5.41 3.04
N SER A 207 -10.97 6.37 2.18
CA SER A 207 -11.27 7.78 2.41
C SER A 207 -11.31 8.56 1.09
N ASN A 208 -11.58 9.87 1.15
CA ASN A 208 -11.60 10.71 -0.03
C ASN A 208 -10.15 10.96 -0.50
N CYS A 209 -9.86 10.79 -1.80
CA CYS A 209 -8.51 10.84 -2.35
C CYS A 209 -7.73 12.14 -2.09
N GLY A 210 -8.42 13.24 -1.79
CA GLY A 210 -7.83 14.54 -1.43
C GLY A 210 -7.85 14.90 0.07
N GLN A 211 -8.24 13.98 0.96
CA GLN A 211 -8.40 14.25 2.40
C GLN A 211 -7.64 13.30 3.33
N ILE A 212 -6.72 12.49 2.81
CA ILE A 212 -5.85 11.67 3.67
C ILE A 212 -4.77 12.57 4.29
N PRO A 213 -4.75 12.79 5.61
CA PRO A 213 -3.62 13.47 6.24
C PRO A 213 -2.38 12.57 6.14
N ASN A 214 -1.24 13.16 5.79
CA ASN A 214 0.04 12.50 6.07
C ASN A 214 0.20 12.37 7.59
N CYS A 215 0.62 11.18 8.03
CA CYS A 215 0.97 10.91 9.43
C CYS A 215 2.42 11.29 9.72
#